data_AF-A0AA35I9Q4-F1
#
_entry.id   AF-A0AA35I9Q4-F1
#
_cell.length_a   1.000
_cell.length_b   1.000
_cell.length_c   1.000
_cell.angle_alpha   90.00
_cell.angle_beta   90.00
_cell.angle_gamma   90.00
#
_symmetry.space_group_name_H-M   'P 1'
#
loop_
_entity.id
_entity.type
_entity.pdbx_description
1 polymer ?
#
loop_
_entity_poly.entity_id
_entity_poly.type
_entity_poly.pdbx_seq_one_letter_code
_entity_poly.pdbx_strand_id
1 'polypeptide(L)' 'MDDLDFDFFSGSDEVATKLDLARAYIDMGDNQGARDILDEVVKDGDDSQRQEAEDMLSRLV' A
#
# COMPACT_ATOMS: atom_id res chain seq x y z
N MET A 1 11.05 23.87 -18.86
CA MET A 1 10.24 22.76 -19.36
C MET A 1 10.69 21.55 -18.57
N ASP A 2 9.84 21.19 -17.61
CA ASP A 2 9.43 19.82 -17.27
C ASP A 2 10.45 18.89 -16.58
N ASP A 3 10.95 19.29 -15.40
CA ASP A 3 11.57 18.38 -14.42
C ASP A 3 10.68 18.16 -13.17
N LEU A 4 9.41 18.57 -13.21
CA LEU A 4 8.45 18.46 -12.09
C LEU A 4 7.39 17.37 -12.30
N ASP A 5 7.38 16.70 -13.46
CA ASP A 5 6.40 15.65 -13.79
C ASP A 5 6.90 14.22 -13.54
N PHE A 6 8.17 14.02 -13.16
CA PHE A 6 8.73 12.69 -12.95
C PHE A 6 8.57 12.17 -11.50
N ASP A 7 8.45 13.07 -10.52
CA ASP A 7 8.30 12.73 -9.09
C ASP A 7 6.84 12.70 -8.60
N PHE A 8 5.87 13.08 -9.45
CA PHE A 8 4.43 12.89 -9.18
C PHE A 8 3.99 11.42 -9.26
N PHE A 9 4.88 10.53 -9.73
CA PHE A 9 4.79 9.07 -9.58
C PHE A 9 5.91 8.54 -8.67
N SER A 10 6.43 9.36 -7.74
CA SER A 10 7.34 8.86 -6.71
C SER A 10 6.60 7.75 -5.94
N GLY A 11 7.28 6.64 -5.65
CA GLY A 11 6.65 5.41 -5.13
C GLY A 11 5.72 5.58 -3.93
N SER A 12 5.78 6.72 -3.23
CA SER A 12 4.80 7.14 -2.22
C SER A 12 3.35 7.15 -2.73
N ASP A 13 3.07 7.68 -3.92
CA ASP A 13 1.69 7.76 -4.46
C ASP A 13 1.20 6.39 -4.95
N GLU A 14 2.12 5.57 -5.48
CA GLU A 14 1.82 4.17 -5.81
C GLU A 14 1.48 3.37 -4.55
N VAL A 15 2.28 3.52 -3.49
CA VAL A 15 2.06 2.83 -2.21
C VAL A 15 0.76 3.29 -1.54
N ALA A 16 0.43 4.58 -1.57
CA ALA A 16 -0.85 5.07 -1.09
C ALA A 16 -2.02 4.42 -1.83
N THR A 17 -1.91 4.26 -3.15
CA THR A 17 -2.91 3.56 -3.97
C THR A 17 -3.02 2.08 -3.59
N LYS A 18 -1.89 1.40 -3.32
CA LYS A 18 -1.85 0.01 -2.85
C LYS A 18 -2.54 -0.15 -1.48
N LEU A 19 -2.32 0.77 -0.54
CA LEU A 19 -2.99 0.76 0.77
C LEU A 19 -4.52 0.87 0.62
N ASP A 20 -5.01 1.75 -0.25
CA ASP A 20 -6.45 1.90 -0.51
C ASP A 20 -7.05 0.67 -1.18
N LEU A 21 -6.33 0.05 -2.14
CA LEU A 21 -6.74 -1.22 -2.73
C LEU A 21 -6.82 -2.33 -1.68
N ALA A 22 -5.81 -2.49 -0.84
CA ALA A 22 -5.80 -3.50 0.20
C ALA A 22 -7.00 -3.37 1.13
N ARG A 23 -7.37 -2.16 1.55
CA ARG A 23 -8.58 -1.90 2.34
C ARG A 23 -9.85 -2.38 1.61
N ALA A 24 -9.98 -2.09 0.33
CA ALA A 24 -11.12 -2.56 -0.47
C ALA A 24 -11.18 -4.10 -0.56
N TYR A 25 -10.04 -4.78 -0.72
CA TYR A 25 -9.97 -6.25 -0.70
C TYR A 25 -10.42 -6.83 0.65
N ILE A 26 -10.01 -6.22 1.77
CA ILE A 26 -10.45 -6.59 3.12
C ILE A 26 -11.97 -6.42 3.25
N ASP A 27 -12.51 -5.30 2.80
CA ASP A 27 -13.96 -5.01 2.85
C ASP A 27 -14.77 -6.00 1.99
N MET A 28 -14.19 -6.50 0.90
CA MET A 28 -14.78 -7.56 0.07
C MET A 28 -14.60 -8.98 0.65
N GLY A 29 -13.86 -9.12 1.74
CA GLY A 29 -13.54 -10.41 2.37
C GLY A 29 -12.45 -11.21 1.67
N ASP A 30 -11.78 -10.62 0.68
CA ASP A 30 -10.63 -11.21 0.00
C ASP A 30 -9.34 -10.89 0.76
N ASN A 31 -9.17 -11.56 1.89
CA ASN A 31 -8.03 -11.37 2.78
C ASN A 31 -6.71 -11.81 2.13
N GLN A 32 -6.74 -12.71 1.15
CA GLN A 32 -5.52 -13.16 0.47
C GLN A 32 -5.03 -12.08 -0.49
N GLY A 33 -5.92 -11.52 -1.32
CA GLY A 33 -5.59 -10.40 -2.20
C GLY A 33 -5.10 -9.18 -1.41
N ALA A 34 -5.74 -8.88 -0.27
CA ALA A 34 -5.28 -7.83 0.63
C ALA A 34 -3.86 -8.08 1.17
N ARG A 35 -3.56 -9.31 1.62
CA ARG A 35 -2.23 -9.67 2.15
C ARG A 35 -1.14 -9.49 1.11
N ASP A 36 -1.37 -9.96 -0.11
CA ASP A 36 -0.37 -9.88 -1.18
C ASP A 36 0.00 -8.41 -1.49
N ILE A 37 -1.00 -7.51 -1.51
CA ILE A 37 -0.78 -6.07 -1.73
C ILE A 37 -0.09 -5.41 -0.52
N LEU A 38 -0.49 -5.74 0.70
CA LEU A 38 0.12 -5.19 1.91
C LEU A 38 1.60 -5.61 2.04
N ASP A 39 1.96 -6.82 1.64
CA ASP A 39 3.36 -7.28 1.59
C ASP A 39 4.22 -6.47 0.60
N GLU A 40 3.64 -5.94 -0.47
CA GLU A 40 4.34 -5.00 -1.36
C GLU A 40 4.51 -3.63 -0.69
N VAL A 41 3.48 -3.12 -0.01
CA VAL A 41 3.58 -1.86 0.73
C VAL A 41 4.67 -1.91 1.81
N VAL A 42 4.80 -3.05 2.51
CA VAL A 42 5.85 -3.25 3.52
C VAL A 42 7.27 -3.18 2.91
N LYS A 43 7.42 -3.49 1.62
CA LYS A 43 8.72 -3.46 0.93
C LYS A 43 9.01 -2.09 0.29
N ASP A 44 8.01 -1.48 -0.30
CA ASP A 44 8.17 -0.32 -1.19
C ASP A 44 7.82 1.02 -0.52
N GLY A 45 7.08 0.98 0.60
CA GLY A 45 6.61 2.16 1.32
C GLY A 45 7.65 2.80 2.22
N ASP A 46 7.37 4.04 2.63
CA ASP A 46 8.10 4.70 3.70
C ASP A 46 7.76 4.11 5.09
N ASP A 47 8.44 4.56 6.14
CA ASP A 47 8.24 4.03 7.50
C ASP A 47 6.78 4.15 7.98
N SER A 48 6.04 5.19 7.57
CA SER A 48 4.64 5.37 7.95
C SER A 48 3.74 4.39 7.20
N GLN A 49 3.95 4.25 5.89
CA GLN A 49 3.18 3.34 5.03
C GLN A 49 3.41 1.88 5.40
N ARG A 50 4.67 1.52 5.69
CA ARG A 50 5.05 0.18 6.15
C ARG A 50 4.39 -0.17 7.48
N GLN A 51 4.43 0.75 8.45
CA GLN A 51 3.75 0.55 9.73
C GLN A 51 2.24 0.35 9.56
N GLU A 52 1.62 1.14 8.68
CA GLU A 52 0.19 1.00 8.40
C GLU A 52 -0.16 -0.36 7.78
N ALA A 53 0.68 -0.85 6.87
CA ALA A 53 0.49 -2.16 6.25
C ALA A 53 0.69 -3.30 7.25
N GLU A 54 1.71 -3.23 8.10
CA GLU A 54 1.94 -4.19 9.18
C GLU A 54 0.76 -4.25 10.16
N ASP A 55 0.21 -3.09 10.53
CA ASP A 55 -0.97 -2.99 11.39
C ASP A 55 -2.20 -3.65 10.74
N MET A 56 -2.40 -3.46 9.43
CA MET A 56 -3.49 -4.11 8.70
C MET A 56 -3.28 -5.63 8.60
N LEU A 57 -2.07 -6.09 8.28
CA LEU A 57 -1.72 -7.52 8.24
C LEU A 57 -1.99 -8.20 9.59
N SER A 58 -1.71 -7.51 10.71
CA SER A 58 -1.96 -8.02 12.05
C SER A 58 -3.44 -8.22 12.39
N ARG A 59 -4.35 -7.57 11.65
CA ARG A 59 -5.82 -7.72 11.82
C ARG A 59 -6.40 -8.83 10.97
N LEU A 60 -5.65 -9.34 9.99
CA LEU A 60 -6.07 -10.40 9.07
C LEU A 60 -5.71 -11.81 9.57
N VAL A 61 -4.99 -11.93 10.69
CA VAL A 61 -4.59 -13.20 11.33
C VAL A 61 -5.64 -13.75 12.26
#